data_AF-F9W297-F1
#
_entry.id   AF-F9W297-F1
#
_cell.length_a   1.000
_cell.length_b   1.000
_cell.length_c   1.000
_cell.angle_alpha   90.00
_cell.angle_beta   90.00
_cell.angle_gamma   90.00
#
_symmetry.space_group_name_H-M   'P 1'
#
loop_
_entity.id
_entity.type
_entity.pdbx_description
1 polymer ?
#
loop_
_entity_poly.entity_id
_entity_poly.type
_entity_poly.pdbx_seq_one_letter_code
_entity_poly.pdbx_strand_id
1 'polypeptide(L)'
;MSGTVQRGPDGSYTWRADDAEAFLPVTITTGQITFTVDAAFPEQPVQVTIRDAESARDASVFADPSAVNDLVNALDTTGIPAPDLSDGLVRLTTVTAVDTLHLGDLDDGVLSLDVAYARALLGDPDMGWYLALASSVPGRLVDEIESADHGGPLVTRLAEVIGTVAIGVLPDDEMDGLLGALRVRTDRSDVLWDALFGLDTDLGVLAADLGGISPVITQVADLRALPPRLLRFDGPEEPEVEINENVDGSYEVSAELRDGVDADSAVVDGIFAVAADPETGDLVAFAPATASGDRITARIVGVDGDARFAFVGSEADPAELRLDHFGVAMTRVDRHFRHAWTRLRNAGAVLAGLGITDSDDGIAAATAGAETERQAASDAVGTVRVLLRQFARRYRGESETRLIAARLVAVEKLDDRVREPLRTDGPGGPTLAELHMIGFG
;
A
#
# COMPACT_ATOMS: atom_id res chain seq x y z
N MET A 1 15.27 11.39 13.93
CA MET A 1 14.63 12.50 13.19
C MET A 1 14.28 13.59 14.19
N SER A 2 14.46 14.86 13.85
CA SER A 2 14.03 16.00 14.68
C SER A 2 12.86 16.72 14.01
N GLY A 3 12.14 17.49 14.80
CA GLY A 3 11.05 18.34 14.33
C GLY A 3 10.78 19.47 15.31
N THR A 4 9.88 20.36 14.93
CA THR A 4 9.50 21.53 15.72
C THR A 4 8.07 21.43 16.20
N VAL A 5 7.82 21.93 17.41
CA VAL A 5 6.46 22.02 17.99
C VAL A 5 5.87 23.40 17.72
N GLN A 6 4.58 23.43 17.37
CA GLN A 6 3.79 24.63 17.20
C GLN A 6 2.47 24.49 17.95
N ARG A 7 2.10 25.50 18.73
CA ARG A 7 0.80 25.60 19.38
C ARG A 7 -0.23 26.26 18.46
N GLY A 8 -1.35 25.59 18.28
CA GLY A 8 -2.50 26.10 17.55
C GLY A 8 -3.29 27.13 18.35
N PRO A 9 -4.01 28.05 17.69
CA PRO A 9 -4.90 29.01 18.35
C PRO A 9 -6.10 28.34 19.04
N ASP A 10 -6.40 27.10 18.68
CA ASP A 10 -7.42 26.23 19.25
C ASP A 10 -6.93 25.44 20.47
N GLY A 11 -5.69 25.63 20.90
CA GLY A 11 -5.07 24.89 22.00
C GLY A 11 -4.45 23.55 21.59
N SER A 12 -4.46 23.20 20.30
CA SER A 12 -3.79 22.01 19.79
C SER A 12 -2.27 22.14 19.82
N TYR A 13 -1.57 21.01 19.87
CA TYR A 13 -0.11 20.92 19.79
C TYR A 13 0.24 20.14 18.54
N THR A 14 1.00 20.73 17.63
CA THR A 14 1.48 20.05 16.43
C THR A 14 2.99 19.95 16.45
N TRP A 15 3.50 18.73 16.48
CA TRP A 15 4.90 18.45 16.14
C TRP A 15 5.00 18.15 14.66
N ARG A 16 6.00 18.74 13.99
CA ARG A 16 6.27 18.53 12.58
C ARG A 16 7.74 18.23 12.35
N ALA A 17 8.03 17.15 11.65
CA ALA A 17 9.38 16.78 11.25
C ALA A 17 10.04 17.91 10.43
N ASP A 18 11.35 18.05 10.57
CA ASP A 18 12.13 18.98 9.74
C ASP A 18 12.21 18.49 8.28
N ASP A 19 12.13 17.17 8.09
CA ASP A 19 12.02 16.52 6.79
C ASP A 19 10.53 16.42 6.39
N ALA A 20 10.20 16.85 5.17
CA ALA A 20 8.85 16.75 4.62
C ALA A 20 8.51 15.33 4.15
N GLU A 21 7.21 15.05 3.94
CA GLU A 21 6.76 13.81 3.31
C GLU A 21 7.30 13.71 1.90
N ALA A 22 7.87 12.56 1.53
CA ALA A 22 8.51 12.40 0.24
C ALA A 22 7.54 11.82 -0.79
N PHE A 23 6.79 10.77 -0.42
CA PHE A 23 5.97 10.02 -1.38
C PHE A 23 4.48 10.25 -1.17
N LEU A 24 3.92 9.68 -0.11
CA LEU A 24 2.50 9.75 0.16
C LEU A 24 2.25 9.78 1.67
N PRO A 25 1.65 10.86 2.20
CA PRO A 25 1.26 10.89 3.58
C PRO A 25 0.07 9.96 3.81
N VAL A 26 0.13 9.19 4.89
CA VAL A 26 -1.03 8.50 5.46
C VAL A 26 -1.37 9.17 6.76
N THR A 27 -2.63 9.59 6.91
CA THR A 27 -3.12 10.25 8.12
C THR A 27 -4.10 9.36 8.85
N ILE A 28 -3.83 9.12 10.13
CA ILE A 28 -4.64 8.28 11.02
C ILE A 28 -5.06 9.13 12.21
N THR A 29 -6.34 9.06 12.56
CA THR A 29 -6.88 9.69 13.77
C THR A 29 -7.28 8.63 14.77
N THR A 30 -6.76 8.73 16.00
CA THR A 30 -7.12 7.89 17.14
C THR A 30 -7.49 8.79 18.32
N GLY A 31 -8.77 8.81 18.67
CA GLY A 31 -9.30 9.73 19.68
C GLY A 31 -9.01 11.19 19.34
N GLN A 32 -8.22 11.87 20.18
CA GLN A 32 -7.87 13.30 20.03
C GLN A 32 -6.49 13.54 19.40
N ILE A 33 -5.88 12.49 18.86
CA ILE A 33 -4.54 12.55 18.28
C ILE A 33 -4.64 12.18 16.80
N THR A 34 -3.99 12.98 15.96
CA THR A 34 -3.85 12.74 14.53
C THR A 34 -2.38 12.56 14.20
N PHE A 35 -2.07 11.44 13.56
CA PHE A 35 -0.73 11.07 13.13
C PHE A 35 -0.69 11.11 11.62
N THR A 36 0.33 11.77 11.08
CA THR A 36 0.69 11.64 9.67
C THR A 36 2.05 10.96 9.61
N VAL A 37 2.16 9.92 8.79
CA VAL A 37 3.40 9.20 8.47
C VAL A 37 3.62 9.27 6.96
N ASP A 38 4.88 9.23 6.51
CA ASP A 38 5.14 8.86 5.12
C ASP A 38 4.84 7.36 5.01
N ALA A 39 3.93 6.96 4.11
CA ALA A 39 3.54 5.57 3.94
C ALA A 39 4.74 4.66 3.64
N ALA A 40 5.80 5.21 3.04
CA ALA A 40 7.02 4.44 2.80
C ALA A 40 7.74 4.06 4.11
N PHE A 41 7.57 4.84 5.18
CA PHE A 41 8.22 4.72 6.49
C PHE A 41 7.18 4.77 7.62
N PRO A 42 6.28 3.76 7.72
CA PRO A 42 5.10 3.81 8.58
C PRO A 42 5.42 3.91 10.08
N GLU A 43 6.63 3.58 10.50
CA GLU A 43 7.08 3.71 11.89
C GLU A 43 7.59 5.13 12.24
N GLN A 44 7.77 6.02 11.26
CA GLN A 44 8.33 7.35 11.46
C GLN A 44 7.25 8.43 11.23
N PRO A 45 6.74 9.09 12.28
CA PRO A 45 5.81 10.19 12.11
C PRO A 45 6.50 11.38 11.45
N VAL A 46 5.78 12.02 10.53
CA VAL A 46 6.16 13.30 9.90
C VAL A 46 5.38 14.46 10.50
N GLN A 47 4.19 14.19 11.04
CA GLN A 47 3.39 15.14 11.80
C GLN A 47 2.61 14.42 12.89
N VAL A 48 2.51 15.05 14.05
CA VAL A 48 1.64 14.61 15.16
C VAL A 48 0.88 15.81 15.66
N THR A 49 -0.46 15.75 15.63
CA THR A 49 -1.35 16.80 16.12
C THR A 49 -2.17 16.26 17.29
N ILE A 50 -2.02 16.87 18.46
CA ILE A 50 -2.77 16.57 19.68
C ILE A 50 -3.78 17.70 19.90
N ARG A 51 -5.08 17.39 19.80
CA ARG A 51 -6.15 18.37 20.03
C ARG A 51 -6.43 18.61 21.51
N ASP A 52 -6.36 17.55 22.30
CA ASP A 52 -6.55 17.59 23.75
C ASP A 52 -5.45 16.79 24.45
N ALA A 53 -4.59 17.51 25.17
CA ALA A 53 -3.47 16.93 25.89
C ALA A 53 -3.89 16.05 27.07
N GLU A 54 -5.04 16.30 27.69
CA GLU A 54 -5.49 15.51 28.84
C GLU A 54 -5.95 14.13 28.37
N SER A 55 -6.85 14.09 27.37
CA SER A 55 -7.29 12.84 26.74
C SER A 55 -6.15 12.08 26.06
N ALA A 56 -5.15 12.78 25.51
CA ALA A 56 -4.02 12.16 24.82
C ALA A 56 -3.05 11.42 25.75
N ARG A 57 -2.99 11.76 27.05
CA ARG A 57 -2.08 11.12 28.02
C ARG A 57 -2.46 9.67 28.32
N ASP A 58 -3.73 9.34 28.19
CA ASP A 58 -4.24 8.00 28.42
C ASP A 58 -4.22 7.15 27.13
N ALA A 59 -3.85 7.74 26.00
CA ALA A 59 -3.79 7.04 24.72
C ALA A 59 -2.52 6.17 24.64
N SER A 60 -2.69 4.87 24.42
CA SER A 60 -1.61 3.89 24.24
C SER A 60 -0.99 3.94 22.84
N VAL A 61 -0.72 5.14 22.34
CA VAL A 61 -0.31 5.39 20.95
C VAL A 61 1.21 5.61 20.79
N PHE A 62 1.89 6.03 21.86
CA PHE A 62 3.35 6.20 21.90
C PHE A 62 4.01 5.05 22.64
N ALA A 63 5.22 4.67 22.23
CA ALA A 63 6.02 3.67 22.92
C ALA A 63 6.49 4.19 24.30
N ASP A 64 6.82 5.49 24.38
CA ASP A 64 7.10 6.19 25.63
C ASP A 64 5.87 7.02 26.07
N PRO A 65 5.20 6.67 27.18
CA PRO A 65 4.07 7.45 27.70
C PRO A 65 4.41 8.91 28.03
N SER A 66 5.70 9.24 28.23
CA SER A 66 6.15 10.60 28.50
C SER A 66 6.18 11.50 27.26
N ALA A 67 6.12 10.93 26.05
CA ALA A 67 6.18 11.67 24.79
C ALA A 67 5.11 12.77 24.70
N VAL A 68 3.89 12.53 25.18
CA VAL A 68 2.83 13.55 25.22
C VAL A 68 3.24 14.75 26.07
N ASN A 69 3.86 14.51 27.23
CA ASN A 69 4.31 15.58 28.10
C ASN A 69 5.47 16.36 27.47
N ASP A 70 6.38 15.68 26.77
CA ASP A 70 7.48 16.34 26.07
C ASP A 70 6.97 17.25 24.95
N LEU A 71 5.99 16.79 24.16
CA LEU A 71 5.32 17.58 23.13
C LEU A 71 4.59 18.80 23.71
N VAL A 72 3.84 18.61 24.79
CA VAL A 72 3.02 19.66 25.42
C VAL A 72 3.90 20.71 26.13
N ASN A 73 4.99 20.28 26.75
CA ASN A 73 5.88 21.17 27.52
C ASN A 73 6.94 21.85 26.65
N ALA A 74 7.15 21.40 25.41
CA ALA A 74 8.03 22.08 24.47
C ALA A 74 7.57 23.53 24.23
N LEU A 75 8.55 24.43 24.12
CA LEU A 75 8.29 25.80 23.69
C LEU A 75 8.06 25.80 22.17
N ASP A 76 7.26 26.75 21.68
CA ASP A 76 7.05 26.92 20.24
C ASP A 76 8.39 27.04 19.51
N THR A 77 8.48 26.38 18.36
CA THR A 77 9.68 26.31 17.49
C THR A 77 10.90 25.60 18.10
N THR A 78 10.74 24.95 19.26
CA THR A 78 11.82 24.12 19.84
C THR A 78 11.98 22.85 19.03
N GLY A 79 13.23 22.57 18.63
CA GLY A 79 13.62 21.32 18.02
C GLY A 79 13.62 20.19 19.06
N ILE A 80 12.78 19.19 18.88
CA ILE A 80 12.73 17.98 19.71
C ILE A 80 12.75 16.73 18.84
N PRO A 81 13.20 15.57 19.36
CA PRO A 81 13.15 14.31 18.63
C PRO A 81 11.72 13.93 18.22
N ALA A 82 11.60 13.18 17.13
CA ALA A 82 10.34 12.54 16.77
C ALA A 82 9.89 11.58 17.89
N PRO A 83 8.59 11.53 18.24
CA PRO A 83 8.09 10.59 19.21
C PRO A 83 8.06 9.17 18.61
N ASP A 84 8.46 8.19 19.41
CA ASP A 84 8.38 6.77 19.02
C ASP A 84 6.94 6.27 19.14
N LEU A 85 6.43 5.68 18.06
CA LEU A 85 5.07 5.12 18.02
C LEU A 85 5.02 3.77 18.72
N SER A 86 3.88 3.47 19.37
CA SER A 86 3.63 2.15 19.95
C SER A 86 3.50 1.07 18.86
N ASP A 87 3.74 -0.19 19.21
CA ASP A 87 3.62 -1.33 18.27
C ASP A 87 2.24 -1.40 17.61
N GLY A 88 1.16 -1.15 18.36
CA GLY A 88 -0.20 -1.12 17.82
C GLY A 88 -0.40 -0.02 16.77
N LEU A 89 0.19 1.17 17.00
CA LEU A 89 0.11 2.27 16.05
C LEU A 89 0.99 2.03 14.83
N VAL A 90 2.20 1.48 15.02
CA VAL A 90 3.07 1.06 13.91
C VAL A 90 2.38 0.00 13.04
N ARG A 91 1.63 -0.93 13.64
CA ARG A 91 0.85 -1.89 12.89
C ARG A 91 -0.25 -1.22 12.08
N LEU A 92 -1.01 -0.29 12.67
CA LEU A 92 -2.08 0.43 11.97
C LEU A 92 -1.54 1.29 10.82
N THR A 93 -0.43 2.00 11.04
CA THR A 93 0.22 2.79 9.98
C THR A 93 0.80 1.89 8.89
N THR A 94 1.30 0.72 9.24
CA THR A 94 1.82 -0.27 8.26
C THR A 94 0.70 -0.86 7.41
N VAL A 95 -0.43 -1.29 8.01
CA VAL A 95 -1.58 -1.79 7.24
C VAL A 95 -2.12 -0.70 6.30
N THR A 96 -2.25 0.52 6.80
CA THR A 96 -2.74 1.65 5.98
C THR A 96 -1.73 2.02 4.88
N ALA A 97 -0.43 1.93 5.15
CA ALA A 97 0.61 2.11 4.14
C ALA A 97 0.60 1.02 3.07
N VAL A 98 0.38 -0.24 3.45
CA VAL A 98 0.20 -1.36 2.51
C VAL A 98 -1.01 -1.11 1.63
N ASP A 99 -2.15 -0.74 2.22
CA ASP A 99 -3.34 -0.38 1.48
C ASP A 99 -3.10 0.78 0.49
N THR A 100 -2.24 1.73 0.83
CA THR A 100 -1.97 2.91 -0.01
C THR A 100 -0.90 2.70 -1.08
N LEU A 101 0.19 1.99 -0.77
CA LEU A 101 1.39 1.91 -1.61
C LEU A 101 1.59 0.57 -2.31
N HIS A 102 1.07 -0.51 -1.74
CA HIS A 102 1.35 -1.86 -2.24
C HIS A 102 0.71 -2.08 -3.61
N LEU A 103 1.51 -2.59 -4.56
CA LEU A 103 1.10 -2.81 -5.95
C LEU A 103 0.69 -4.26 -6.26
N GLY A 104 0.95 -5.22 -5.36
CA GLY A 104 0.57 -6.64 -5.51
C GLY A 104 -0.90 -6.94 -5.21
N ASP A 105 -1.35 -8.15 -5.57
CA ASP A 105 -2.75 -8.61 -5.56
C ASP A 105 -3.21 -8.96 -4.14
N LEU A 106 -3.44 -7.91 -3.36
CA LEU A 106 -3.93 -8.06 -1.99
C LEU A 106 -5.45 -8.21 -1.98
N ASP A 107 -5.95 -9.17 -1.21
CA ASP A 107 -7.38 -9.33 -0.94
C ASP A 107 -7.86 -8.20 0.00
N ASP A 108 -8.72 -7.31 -0.50
CA ASP A 108 -9.22 -6.15 0.24
C ASP A 108 -10.06 -6.55 1.47
N GLY A 109 -10.69 -7.72 1.46
CA GLY A 109 -11.36 -8.28 2.63
C GLY A 109 -10.35 -8.64 3.72
N VAL A 110 -9.24 -9.26 3.35
CA VAL A 110 -8.13 -9.57 4.27
C VAL A 110 -7.47 -8.29 4.80
N LEU A 111 -7.29 -7.28 3.96
CA LEU A 111 -6.82 -5.96 4.39
C LEU A 111 -7.77 -5.30 5.39
N SER A 112 -9.08 -5.37 5.15
CA SER A 112 -10.10 -4.84 6.08
C SER A 112 -10.04 -5.53 7.44
N LEU A 113 -9.78 -6.84 7.46
CA LEU A 113 -9.58 -7.61 8.70
C LEU A 113 -8.28 -7.20 9.42
N ASP A 114 -7.20 -6.96 8.69
CA ASP A 114 -5.94 -6.41 9.22
C ASP A 114 -6.13 -5.02 9.86
N VAL A 115 -6.96 -4.15 9.25
CA VAL A 115 -7.30 -2.83 9.80
C VAL A 115 -8.08 -2.98 11.11
N ALA A 116 -9.08 -3.87 11.14
CA ALA A 116 -9.85 -4.15 12.35
C ALA A 116 -8.94 -4.64 13.49
N TYR A 117 -8.01 -5.54 13.18
CA TYR A 117 -7.00 -6.03 14.12
C TYR A 117 -6.09 -4.93 14.65
N ALA A 118 -5.54 -4.11 13.76
CA ALA A 118 -4.66 -3.01 14.16
C ALA A 118 -5.37 -1.98 15.04
N ARG A 119 -6.66 -1.71 14.79
CA ARG A 119 -7.50 -0.84 15.64
C ARG A 119 -7.85 -1.50 16.97
N ALA A 120 -8.09 -2.81 16.99
CA ALA A 120 -8.30 -3.56 18.23
C ALA A 120 -7.09 -3.47 19.17
N LEU A 121 -5.86 -3.57 18.65
CA LEU A 121 -4.62 -3.41 19.44
C LEU A 121 -4.51 -2.05 20.12
N LEU A 122 -5.13 -1.01 19.55
CA LEU A 122 -5.15 0.35 20.08
C LEU A 122 -6.33 0.61 21.03
N GLY A 123 -7.20 -0.38 21.25
CA GLY A 123 -8.42 -0.20 22.03
C GLY A 123 -9.41 0.78 21.40
N ASP A 124 -9.43 0.87 20.06
CA ASP A 124 -10.32 1.77 19.33
C ASP A 124 -11.81 1.40 19.58
N PRO A 125 -12.64 2.34 20.09
CA PRO A 125 -14.05 2.06 20.35
C PRO A 125 -14.84 1.69 19.09
N ASP A 126 -14.39 2.11 17.91
CA ASP A 126 -15.07 1.85 16.64
C ASP A 126 -14.63 0.53 15.98
N MET A 127 -13.77 -0.26 16.64
CA MET A 127 -13.27 -1.54 16.11
C MET A 127 -14.38 -2.47 15.59
N GLY A 128 -15.53 -2.54 16.29
CA GLY A 128 -16.65 -3.38 15.88
C GLY A 128 -17.23 -3.02 14.51
N TRP A 129 -17.17 -1.75 14.10
CA TRP A 129 -17.59 -1.33 12.75
C TRP A 129 -16.65 -1.89 11.68
N TYR A 130 -15.33 -1.78 11.92
CA TYR A 130 -14.32 -2.33 11.01
C TYR A 130 -14.43 -3.85 10.87
N LEU A 131 -14.67 -4.56 11.98
CA LEU A 131 -14.88 -6.00 11.93
C LEU A 131 -16.16 -6.38 11.19
N ALA A 132 -17.24 -5.60 11.31
CA ALA A 132 -18.49 -5.87 10.58
C ALA A 132 -18.27 -5.85 9.05
N LEU A 133 -17.42 -4.94 8.55
CA LEU A 133 -17.05 -4.88 7.13
C LEU A 133 -16.26 -6.11 6.67
N ALA A 134 -15.47 -6.71 7.57
CA ALA A 134 -14.66 -7.91 7.31
C ALA A 134 -15.31 -9.22 7.80
N SER A 135 -16.59 -9.21 8.19
CA SER A 135 -17.21 -10.30 8.96
C SER A 135 -17.20 -11.67 8.28
N SER A 136 -17.24 -11.73 6.93
CA SER A 136 -17.19 -12.99 6.19
C SER A 136 -15.76 -13.54 5.97
N VAL A 137 -14.74 -12.72 6.22
CA VAL A 137 -13.35 -13.03 5.86
C VAL A 137 -12.75 -14.13 6.74
N PRO A 138 -12.91 -14.12 8.08
CA PRO A 138 -12.35 -15.17 8.93
C PRO A 138 -12.79 -16.59 8.54
N GLY A 139 -14.09 -16.80 8.32
CA GLY A 139 -14.63 -18.10 7.92
C GLY A 139 -14.10 -18.56 6.56
N ARG A 140 -14.12 -17.66 5.56
CA ARG A 140 -13.57 -17.94 4.23
C ARG A 140 -12.09 -18.32 4.30
N LEU A 141 -11.27 -17.58 5.05
CA LEU A 141 -9.84 -17.87 5.18
C LEU A 141 -9.57 -19.20 5.88
N VAL A 142 -10.37 -19.56 6.90
CA VAL A 142 -10.27 -20.87 7.54
C VAL A 142 -10.59 -21.98 6.53
N ASP A 143 -11.67 -21.84 5.75
CA ASP A 143 -12.03 -22.82 4.71
C ASP A 143 -10.95 -22.95 3.62
N GLU A 144 -10.38 -21.83 3.17
CA GLU A 144 -9.28 -21.81 2.19
C GLU A 144 -8.04 -22.53 2.73
N ILE A 145 -7.61 -22.20 3.95
CA ILE A 145 -6.48 -22.86 4.64
C ILE A 145 -6.74 -24.35 4.79
N GLU A 146 -7.96 -24.75 5.16
CA GLU A 146 -8.32 -26.15 5.29
C GLU A 146 -8.26 -26.89 3.95
N SER A 147 -8.77 -26.27 2.89
CA SER A 147 -8.86 -26.85 1.55
C SER A 147 -7.50 -27.02 0.87
N ALA A 148 -6.59 -26.06 1.08
CA ALA A 148 -5.26 -26.04 0.49
C ALA A 148 -4.18 -26.66 1.40
N ASP A 149 -4.57 -27.14 2.58
CA ASP A 149 -3.68 -27.78 3.56
C ASP A 149 -2.54 -26.87 4.07
N HIS A 150 -2.78 -25.55 4.13
CA HIS A 150 -1.77 -24.60 4.58
C HIS A 150 -1.53 -24.64 6.10
N GLY A 151 -0.30 -24.33 6.50
CA GLY A 151 0.18 -24.31 7.89
C GLY A 151 1.01 -23.07 8.23
N GLY A 152 1.68 -23.10 9.39
CA GLY A 152 2.76 -22.17 9.68
C GLY A 152 2.34 -20.72 10.02
N PRO A 153 3.12 -19.71 9.58
CA PRO A 153 2.97 -18.31 9.99
C PRO A 153 1.66 -17.65 9.55
N LEU A 154 1.09 -18.00 8.40
CA LEU A 154 -0.22 -17.52 7.95
C LEU A 154 -1.33 -17.95 8.90
N VAL A 155 -1.35 -19.23 9.28
CA VAL A 155 -2.31 -19.81 10.25
C VAL A 155 -2.14 -19.14 11.62
N THR A 156 -0.88 -18.97 12.05
CA THR A 156 -0.56 -18.33 13.34
C THR A 156 -1.05 -16.88 13.37
N ARG A 157 -0.82 -16.13 12.30
CA ARG A 157 -1.25 -14.74 12.19
C ARG A 157 -2.76 -14.62 12.13
N LEU A 158 -3.45 -15.49 11.38
CA LEU A 158 -4.90 -15.51 11.35
C LEU A 158 -5.50 -15.84 12.72
N ALA A 159 -4.92 -16.81 13.45
CA ALA A 159 -5.37 -17.17 14.79
C ALA A 159 -5.20 -16.01 15.78
N GLU A 160 -4.08 -15.28 15.70
CA GLU A 160 -3.84 -14.07 16.50
C GLU A 160 -4.85 -12.96 16.17
N VAL A 161 -5.08 -12.71 14.88
CA VAL A 161 -6.04 -11.73 14.38
C VAL A 161 -7.44 -12.05 14.90
N ILE A 162 -7.96 -13.26 14.67
CA ILE A 162 -9.28 -13.70 15.13
C ILE A 162 -9.36 -13.60 16.66
N GLY A 163 -8.36 -14.12 17.38
CA GLY A 163 -8.32 -14.08 18.84
C GLY A 163 -8.32 -12.67 19.43
N THR A 164 -7.92 -11.65 18.66
CA THR A 164 -7.89 -10.26 19.11
C THR A 164 -9.15 -9.49 18.71
N VAL A 165 -9.62 -9.63 17.46
CA VAL A 165 -10.78 -8.86 16.95
C VAL A 165 -12.12 -9.44 17.37
N ALA A 166 -12.21 -10.75 17.56
CA ALA A 166 -13.48 -11.43 17.84
C ALA A 166 -13.99 -11.19 19.27
N ILE A 167 -13.12 -10.78 20.21
CA ILE A 167 -13.46 -10.62 21.63
C ILE A 167 -14.61 -9.64 21.80
N GLY A 168 -15.77 -10.15 22.20
CA GLY A 168 -16.97 -9.36 22.47
C GLY A 168 -17.72 -8.88 21.22
N VAL A 169 -17.32 -9.32 20.01
CA VAL A 169 -17.98 -8.97 18.74
C VAL A 169 -18.58 -10.18 18.04
N LEU A 170 -17.87 -11.31 17.99
CA LEU A 170 -18.43 -12.57 17.47
C LEU A 170 -19.09 -13.39 18.59
N PRO A 171 -20.08 -14.24 18.27
CA PRO A 171 -20.56 -15.26 19.21
C PRO A 171 -19.42 -16.19 19.68
N ASP A 172 -19.41 -16.52 20.97
CA ASP A 172 -18.34 -17.34 21.58
C ASP A 172 -18.17 -18.70 20.87
N ASP A 173 -19.27 -19.32 20.41
CA ASP A 173 -19.27 -20.61 19.71
C ASP A 173 -18.67 -20.55 18.31
N GLU A 174 -18.90 -19.45 17.58
CA GLU A 174 -18.28 -19.20 16.28
C GLU A 174 -16.78 -18.97 16.43
N MET A 175 -16.38 -18.15 17.41
CA MET A 175 -14.98 -17.88 17.73
C MET A 175 -14.24 -19.17 18.14
N ASP A 176 -14.81 -19.96 19.04
CA ASP A 176 -14.23 -21.23 19.47
C ASP A 176 -14.12 -22.24 18.32
N GLY A 177 -15.08 -22.24 17.39
CA GLY A 177 -15.04 -23.05 16.17
C GLY A 177 -13.86 -22.69 15.27
N LEU A 178 -13.71 -21.41 14.93
CA LEU A 178 -12.63 -20.91 14.06
C LEU A 178 -11.25 -21.12 14.70
N LEU A 179 -11.07 -20.76 15.97
CA LEU A 179 -9.81 -20.96 16.68
C LEU A 179 -9.49 -22.45 16.89
N GLY A 180 -10.52 -23.29 17.06
CA GLY A 180 -10.37 -24.74 17.11
C GLY A 180 -9.80 -25.32 15.82
N ALA A 181 -10.33 -24.91 14.67
CA ALA A 181 -9.83 -25.33 13.35
C ALA A 181 -8.37 -24.93 13.13
N LEU A 182 -8.02 -23.69 13.46
CA LEU A 182 -6.65 -23.18 13.32
C LEU A 182 -5.66 -23.87 14.27
N ARG A 183 -6.05 -24.13 15.52
CA ARG A 183 -5.20 -24.87 16.48
C ARG A 183 -4.90 -26.30 16.02
N VAL A 184 -5.89 -27.01 15.48
CA VAL A 184 -5.69 -28.35 14.90
C VAL A 184 -4.65 -28.30 13.77
N ARG A 185 -4.58 -27.19 13.02
CA ARG A 185 -3.55 -26.97 11.98
C ARG A 185 -2.18 -26.65 12.56
N THR A 186 -2.10 -25.78 13.58
CA THR A 186 -0.85 -25.49 14.30
C THR A 186 -0.26 -26.78 14.91
N ASP A 187 -1.10 -27.60 15.55
CA ASP A 187 -0.67 -28.86 16.19
C ASP A 187 -0.33 -29.97 15.16
N ARG A 188 -0.97 -29.97 13.98
CA ARG A 188 -0.61 -30.88 12.87
C ARG A 188 0.74 -30.53 12.23
N SER A 189 1.10 -29.25 12.23
CA SER A 189 2.43 -28.78 11.81
C SER A 189 3.54 -29.46 12.61
N ASP A 190 3.32 -29.78 13.89
CA ASP A 190 4.31 -30.44 14.74
C ASP A 190 4.42 -31.97 14.51
N VAL A 191 3.54 -32.60 13.71
CA VAL A 191 3.38 -34.07 13.65
C VAL A 191 3.60 -34.69 12.25
N LEU A 192 3.90 -33.91 11.21
CA LEU A 192 4.07 -34.44 9.85
C LEU A 192 5.55 -34.70 9.49
N TRP A 193 6.05 -35.88 9.89
CA TRP A 193 7.37 -36.40 9.47
C TRP A 193 7.31 -37.65 8.56
N ASP A 194 6.14 -38.11 8.10
CA ASP A 194 6.09 -39.45 7.46
C ASP A 194 5.16 -39.64 6.24
N ALA A 195 4.77 -38.58 5.53
CA ALA A 195 4.10 -38.76 4.26
C ALA A 195 4.26 -37.54 3.35
N LEU A 196 5.17 -37.61 2.37
CA LEU A 196 4.84 -37.43 0.95
C LEU A 196 6.11 -37.54 0.08
N PHE A 197 6.16 -38.58 -0.75
CA PHE A 197 6.85 -38.51 -2.03
C PHE A 197 5.80 -38.75 -3.12
N GLY A 198 5.74 -37.82 -4.07
CA GLY A 198 5.13 -38.01 -5.38
C GLY A 198 3.98 -37.06 -5.66
N LEU A 199 4.23 -36.05 -6.50
CA LEU A 199 3.75 -36.05 -7.88
C LEU A 199 4.32 -34.85 -8.66
N ASP A 200 4.52 -35.10 -9.94
CA ASP A 200 5.15 -34.28 -10.97
C ASP A 200 4.03 -33.87 -11.94
N THR A 201 3.95 -32.61 -12.38
CA THR A 201 3.15 -32.27 -13.58
C THR A 201 3.55 -30.99 -14.30
N ASP A 202 3.54 -31.14 -15.62
CA ASP A 202 3.77 -30.26 -16.77
C ASP A 202 2.92 -28.97 -16.81
N LEU A 203 3.48 -27.90 -17.42
CA LEU A 203 2.76 -26.69 -17.83
C LEU A 203 2.96 -26.42 -19.34
N GLY A 204 1.84 -26.39 -20.06
CA GLY A 204 1.75 -26.17 -21.50
C GLY A 204 1.34 -24.73 -21.89
N VAL A 205 1.95 -24.32 -23.01
CA VAL A 205 1.82 -23.13 -23.88
C VAL A 205 0.46 -22.43 -23.96
N LEU A 206 0.49 -21.08 -24.03
CA LEU A 206 -0.55 -20.24 -24.64
C LEU A 206 0.02 -19.42 -25.81
N ALA A 207 -0.78 -19.32 -26.88
CA ALA A 207 -0.44 -18.76 -28.19
C ALA A 207 -1.02 -17.35 -28.38
N ALA A 208 -0.35 -16.61 -29.25
CA ALA A 208 -0.60 -15.23 -29.65
C ALA A 208 -1.90 -15.02 -30.42
N ASP A 209 -2.47 -13.82 -30.28
CA ASP A 209 -3.30 -13.21 -31.31
C ASP A 209 -2.92 -11.72 -31.46
N LEU A 210 -2.63 -11.30 -32.69
CA LEU A 210 -2.27 -9.92 -33.04
C LEU A 210 -3.31 -9.41 -34.04
N GLY A 211 -4.17 -8.52 -33.56
CA GLY A 211 -5.13 -7.75 -34.34
C GLY A 211 -4.56 -6.41 -34.81
N GLY A 212 -5.17 -5.85 -35.86
CA GLY A 212 -4.64 -4.76 -36.69
C GLY A 212 -4.19 -3.49 -35.95
N ILE A 213 -3.04 -2.97 -36.38
CA ILE A 213 -2.36 -1.81 -35.81
C ILE A 213 -3.08 -0.52 -36.25
N SER A 214 -3.91 0.02 -35.35
CA SER A 214 -4.07 1.47 -35.22
C SER A 214 -2.90 1.99 -34.36
N PRO A 215 -2.38 3.21 -34.54
CA PRO A 215 -1.37 3.75 -33.62
C PRO A 215 -2.00 3.95 -32.24
N VAL A 216 -1.83 2.97 -31.35
CA VAL A 216 -2.18 3.09 -29.93
C VAL A 216 -1.12 3.97 -29.27
N ILE A 217 -1.55 5.09 -28.68
CA ILE A 217 -0.70 5.89 -27.80
C ILE A 217 -0.85 5.31 -26.40
N THR A 218 0.26 4.95 -25.76
CA THR A 218 0.23 4.41 -24.40
C THR A 218 0.79 5.41 -23.40
N GLN A 219 0.15 5.52 -22.24
CA GLN A 219 0.53 6.42 -21.16
C GLN A 219 0.54 5.66 -19.83
N VAL A 220 1.45 6.07 -18.93
CA VAL A 220 1.52 5.52 -17.57
C VAL A 220 0.49 6.20 -16.67
N ALA A 221 -0.19 5.43 -15.84
CA ALA A 221 -1.15 5.98 -14.88
C ALA A 221 -0.45 6.77 -13.76
N ASP A 222 -1.06 7.88 -13.35
CA ASP A 222 -0.73 8.55 -12.09
C ASP A 222 -1.36 7.76 -10.93
N LEU A 223 -0.51 7.05 -10.19
CA LEU A 223 -0.91 6.22 -9.05
C LEU A 223 -1.46 7.03 -7.85
N ARG A 224 -1.50 8.37 -7.92
CA ARG A 224 -2.18 9.23 -6.94
C ARG A 224 -3.60 9.58 -7.33
N ALA A 225 -3.90 9.58 -8.63
CA ALA A 225 -5.17 10.02 -9.15
C ALA A 225 -6.26 8.95 -9.05
N LEU A 226 -5.87 7.70 -8.79
CA LEU A 226 -6.75 6.55 -8.67
C LEU A 226 -6.57 5.85 -7.33
N PRO A 227 -7.62 5.17 -6.84
CA PRO A 227 -7.49 4.20 -5.77
C PRO A 227 -6.32 3.23 -6.05
N PRO A 228 -5.50 2.90 -5.04
CA PRO A 228 -4.45 1.89 -5.18
C PRO A 228 -5.02 0.58 -5.71
N ARG A 229 -4.23 -0.13 -6.54
CA ARG A 229 -4.57 -1.48 -7.04
C ARG A 229 -5.86 -1.58 -7.87
N LEU A 230 -6.46 -0.47 -8.29
CA LEU A 230 -7.64 -0.49 -9.16
C LEU A 230 -7.32 -0.99 -10.58
N LEU A 231 -6.25 -0.45 -11.17
CA LEU A 231 -5.78 -0.84 -12.50
C LEU A 231 -4.71 -1.93 -12.37
N ARG A 232 -4.63 -2.82 -13.35
CA ARG A 232 -3.55 -3.81 -13.43
C ARG A 232 -2.21 -3.10 -13.56
N PHE A 233 -1.22 -3.52 -12.76
CA PHE A 233 0.13 -2.95 -12.78
C PHE A 233 1.14 -4.04 -13.19
N ASP A 234 1.59 -3.98 -14.44
CA ASP A 234 2.51 -4.99 -15.00
C ASP A 234 3.98 -4.62 -14.78
N GLY A 235 4.27 -3.38 -14.39
CA GLY A 235 5.62 -2.92 -14.10
C GLY A 235 5.76 -1.41 -14.09
N PRO A 236 6.84 -0.87 -13.50
CA PRO A 236 7.00 0.58 -13.34
C PRO A 236 7.19 1.34 -14.66
N GLU A 237 7.62 0.67 -15.73
CA GLU A 237 7.75 1.24 -17.08
C GLU A 237 6.61 0.82 -18.03
N GLU A 238 5.77 -0.13 -17.61
CA GLU A 238 4.67 -0.62 -18.44
C GLU A 238 3.49 0.36 -18.36
N PRO A 239 2.98 0.84 -19.50
CA PRO A 239 1.86 1.78 -19.53
C PRO A 239 0.53 1.05 -19.34
N GLU A 240 -0.31 1.53 -18.42
CA GLU A 240 -1.64 0.97 -18.16
C GLU A 240 -2.76 1.60 -18.98
N VAL A 241 -2.53 2.80 -19.52
CA VAL A 241 -3.54 3.58 -20.21
C VAL A 241 -3.29 3.53 -21.71
N GLU A 242 -4.24 2.99 -22.45
CA GLU A 242 -4.26 2.93 -23.91
C GLU A 242 -5.19 4.02 -24.46
N ILE A 243 -4.69 4.76 -25.44
CA ILE A 243 -5.41 5.85 -26.08
C ILE A 243 -5.53 5.56 -27.57
N ASN A 244 -6.78 5.48 -28.03
CA ASN A 244 -7.13 5.27 -29.43
C ASN A 244 -7.85 6.50 -29.98
N GLU A 245 -7.26 7.14 -31.00
CA GLU A 245 -7.96 8.20 -31.73
C GLU A 245 -8.95 7.57 -32.71
N ASN A 246 -10.23 7.91 -32.55
CA ASN A 246 -11.30 7.50 -33.43
C ASN A 246 -11.35 8.37 -34.69
N VAL A 247 -11.95 7.84 -35.75
CA VAL A 247 -12.10 8.52 -37.05
C VAL A 247 -12.84 9.85 -36.96
N ASP A 248 -13.69 10.03 -35.95
CA ASP A 248 -14.44 11.27 -35.71
C ASP A 248 -13.69 12.30 -34.85
N GLY A 249 -12.41 12.07 -34.56
CA GLY A 249 -11.56 12.95 -33.76
C GLY A 249 -11.83 12.87 -32.26
N SER A 250 -12.55 11.86 -31.80
CA SER A 250 -12.68 11.55 -30.37
C SER A 250 -11.59 10.59 -29.91
N TYR A 251 -11.22 10.67 -28.63
CA TYR A 251 -10.24 9.76 -28.02
C TYR A 251 -10.95 8.75 -27.15
N GLU A 252 -10.72 7.47 -27.40
CA GLU A 252 -11.06 6.40 -26.48
C GLU A 252 -9.86 6.15 -25.56
N VAL A 253 -10.08 6.32 -24.26
CA VAL A 253 -9.12 6.03 -23.21
C VAL A 253 -9.55 4.73 -22.55
N SER A 254 -8.65 3.77 -22.42
CA SER A 254 -8.95 2.48 -21.81
C SER A 254 -7.82 1.97 -20.94
N ALA A 255 -8.16 1.18 -19.92
CA ALA A 255 -7.21 0.49 -19.06
C ALA A 255 -7.82 -0.82 -18.58
N GLU A 256 -6.95 -1.77 -18.21
CA GLU A 256 -7.35 -3.03 -17.61
C GLU A 256 -7.51 -2.86 -16.09
N LEU A 257 -8.66 -3.29 -15.59
CA LEU A 257 -8.91 -3.44 -14.17
C LEU A 257 -8.07 -4.60 -13.65
N ARG A 258 -7.69 -4.52 -12.38
CA ARG A 258 -7.04 -5.62 -11.69
C ARG A 258 -8.00 -6.79 -11.50
N ASP A 259 -7.46 -8.00 -11.48
CA ASP A 259 -8.21 -9.21 -11.13
C ASP A 259 -8.87 -9.06 -9.75
N GLY A 260 -10.14 -9.46 -9.65
CA GLY A 260 -10.91 -9.39 -8.41
C GLY A 260 -11.58 -8.03 -8.13
N VAL A 261 -11.28 -6.98 -8.91
CA VAL A 261 -12.03 -5.72 -8.85
C VAL A 261 -13.44 -5.93 -9.39
N ASP A 262 -14.44 -5.61 -8.56
CA ASP A 262 -15.83 -5.59 -9.00
C ASP A 262 -16.10 -4.37 -9.88
N ALA A 263 -16.34 -4.62 -11.17
CA ALA A 263 -16.65 -3.60 -12.18
C ALA A 263 -17.93 -2.81 -11.86
N ASP A 264 -18.84 -3.37 -11.06
CA ASP A 264 -20.08 -2.72 -10.64
C ASP A 264 -19.94 -2.00 -9.28
N SER A 265 -18.72 -1.93 -8.73
CA SER A 265 -18.48 -1.27 -7.44
C SER A 265 -18.60 0.25 -7.52
N ALA A 266 -19.01 0.88 -6.42
CA ALA A 266 -19.10 2.34 -6.31
C ALA A 266 -17.76 3.06 -6.57
N VAL A 267 -16.64 2.38 -6.30
CA VAL A 267 -15.29 2.88 -6.58
C VAL A 267 -15.06 2.97 -8.08
N VAL A 268 -15.47 1.95 -8.84
CA VAL A 268 -15.32 1.90 -10.30
C VAL A 268 -16.29 2.88 -10.99
N ASP A 269 -17.54 2.94 -10.53
CA ASP A 269 -18.55 3.89 -11.00
C ASP A 269 -18.13 5.36 -10.80
N GLY A 270 -17.25 5.62 -9.84
CA GLY A 270 -16.73 6.95 -9.51
C GLY A 270 -15.58 7.45 -10.42
N ILE A 271 -15.18 6.69 -11.45
CA ILE A 271 -14.01 7.02 -12.25
C ILE A 271 -14.36 7.87 -13.48
N PHE A 272 -13.49 8.84 -13.77
CA PHE A 272 -13.55 9.68 -14.96
C PHE A 272 -12.25 9.58 -15.74
N ALA A 273 -12.30 9.75 -17.05
CA ALA A 273 -11.12 10.06 -17.84
C ALA A 273 -11.02 11.56 -18.05
N VAL A 274 -9.81 12.10 -17.98
CA VAL A 274 -9.50 13.50 -18.22
C VAL A 274 -8.48 13.64 -19.33
N ALA A 275 -8.54 14.76 -20.03
CA ALA A 275 -7.52 15.23 -20.96
C ALA A 275 -6.94 16.55 -20.45
N ALA A 276 -5.64 16.74 -20.55
CA ALA A 276 -4.94 17.93 -20.08
C ALA A 276 -3.94 18.48 -21.11
N ASP A 277 -3.69 19.78 -21.04
CA ASP A 277 -2.59 20.43 -21.75
C ASP A 277 -1.24 19.90 -21.22
N PRO A 278 -0.33 19.44 -22.08
CA PRO A 278 0.92 18.81 -21.64
C PRO A 278 1.94 19.80 -21.03
N GLU A 279 1.84 21.09 -21.33
CA GLU A 279 2.74 22.12 -20.84
C GLU A 279 2.30 22.66 -19.48
N THR A 280 0.99 22.91 -19.30
CA THR A 280 0.48 23.47 -18.05
C THR A 280 -0.11 22.44 -17.10
N GLY A 281 -0.53 21.28 -17.60
CA GLY A 281 -1.30 20.28 -16.85
C GLY A 281 -2.78 20.65 -16.67
N ASP A 282 -3.24 21.77 -17.24
CA ASP A 282 -4.62 22.21 -17.09
C ASP A 282 -5.58 21.25 -17.80
N LEU A 283 -6.67 20.88 -17.12
CA LEU A 283 -7.69 20.02 -17.70
C LEU A 283 -8.44 20.72 -18.82
N VAL A 284 -8.45 20.12 -20.00
CA VAL A 284 -9.12 20.63 -21.22
C VAL A 284 -10.43 19.91 -21.52
N ALA A 285 -10.55 18.64 -21.13
CA ALA A 285 -11.78 17.86 -21.29
C ALA A 285 -11.87 16.72 -20.27
N PHE A 286 -13.07 16.17 -20.08
CA PHE A 286 -13.30 14.99 -19.25
C PHE A 286 -14.51 14.20 -19.75
N ALA A 287 -14.57 12.93 -19.38
CA ALA A 287 -15.71 12.06 -19.62
C ALA A 287 -15.85 11.03 -18.48
N PRO A 288 -17.08 10.65 -18.10
CA PRO A 288 -17.28 9.52 -17.18
C PRO A 288 -16.75 8.25 -17.84
N ALA A 289 -16.15 7.38 -17.02
CA ALA A 289 -15.71 6.08 -17.46
C ALA A 289 -16.81 5.04 -17.25
N THR A 290 -16.78 3.98 -18.05
CA THR A 290 -17.66 2.82 -17.93
C THR A 290 -16.78 1.58 -17.87
N ALA A 291 -17.01 0.75 -16.87
CA ALA A 291 -16.41 -0.56 -16.77
C ALA A 291 -17.29 -1.61 -17.44
N SER A 292 -16.65 -2.56 -18.13
CA SER A 292 -17.31 -3.70 -18.74
C SER A 292 -16.33 -4.87 -18.75
N GLY A 293 -16.62 -5.89 -17.96
CA GLY A 293 -15.70 -7.00 -17.75
C GLY A 293 -14.46 -6.54 -16.98
N ASP A 294 -13.28 -6.84 -17.52
CA ASP A 294 -11.97 -6.53 -16.95
C ASP A 294 -11.40 -5.19 -17.44
N ARG A 295 -12.19 -4.36 -18.12
CA ARG A 295 -11.72 -3.09 -18.69
C ARG A 295 -12.58 -1.91 -18.29
N ILE A 296 -11.90 -0.79 -18.07
CA ILE A 296 -12.50 0.52 -17.94
C ILE A 296 -12.23 1.34 -19.19
N THR A 297 -13.27 2.02 -19.69
CA THR A 297 -13.22 2.77 -20.95
C THR A 297 -13.92 4.11 -20.79
N ALA A 298 -13.41 5.13 -21.46
CA ALA A 298 -14.04 6.45 -21.52
C ALA A 298 -13.81 7.07 -22.88
N ARG A 299 -14.78 7.86 -23.34
CA ARG A 299 -14.70 8.54 -24.63
C ARG A 299 -14.69 10.05 -24.43
N ILE A 300 -13.57 10.68 -24.79
CA ILE A 300 -13.35 12.12 -24.65
C ILE A 300 -13.48 12.78 -26.03
N VAL A 301 -14.20 13.90 -26.07
CA VAL A 301 -14.43 14.70 -27.28
C VAL A 301 -13.94 16.13 -27.07
N GLY A 302 -13.64 16.84 -28.17
CA GLY A 302 -13.27 18.27 -28.11
C GLY A 302 -11.85 18.53 -27.63
N VAL A 303 -10.92 17.62 -27.93
CA VAL A 303 -9.51 17.68 -27.53
C VAL A 303 -8.64 17.81 -28.77
N ASP A 304 -7.63 18.67 -28.71
CA ASP A 304 -6.60 18.79 -29.75
C ASP A 304 -5.52 17.70 -29.56
N GLY A 305 -4.91 17.25 -30.65
CA GLY A 305 -4.12 16.01 -30.70
C GLY A 305 -2.78 15.96 -29.94
N ASP A 306 -2.50 16.89 -29.03
CA ASP A 306 -1.30 16.86 -28.15
C ASP A 306 -1.67 16.76 -26.66
N ALA A 307 -2.91 16.39 -26.34
CA ALA A 307 -3.34 16.26 -24.95
C ALA A 307 -2.77 15.01 -24.26
N ARG A 308 -2.65 15.09 -22.94
CA ARG A 308 -2.36 13.95 -22.07
C ARG A 308 -3.62 13.44 -21.42
N PHE A 309 -3.70 12.13 -21.24
CA PHE A 309 -4.90 11.47 -20.78
C PHE A 309 -4.61 10.69 -19.50
N ALA A 310 -5.57 10.68 -18.58
CA ALA A 310 -5.49 9.87 -17.37
C ALA A 310 -6.88 9.50 -16.90
N PHE A 311 -6.96 8.43 -16.12
CA PHE A 311 -8.13 8.16 -15.29
C PHE A 311 -7.96 8.81 -13.91
N VAL A 312 -9.06 9.29 -13.35
CA VAL A 312 -9.12 9.94 -12.03
C VAL A 312 -10.33 9.41 -11.26
N GLY A 313 -10.15 9.13 -9.97
CA GLY A 313 -11.24 8.78 -9.08
C GLY A 313 -12.05 10.02 -8.65
N SER A 314 -13.27 9.81 -8.18
CA SER A 314 -14.18 10.87 -7.74
C SER A 314 -13.65 11.71 -6.57
N GLU A 315 -12.70 11.18 -5.82
CA GLU A 315 -12.09 11.85 -4.66
C GLU A 315 -10.75 12.54 -4.98
N ALA A 316 -10.25 12.41 -6.22
CA ALA A 316 -9.00 13.05 -6.62
C ALA A 316 -9.18 14.57 -6.71
N ASP A 317 -8.24 15.33 -6.13
CA ASP A 317 -8.17 16.78 -6.33
C ASP A 317 -7.60 17.07 -7.74
N PRO A 318 -8.37 17.73 -8.63
CA PRO A 318 -7.88 18.09 -9.96
C PRO A 318 -6.60 18.93 -9.93
N ALA A 319 -6.38 19.72 -8.88
CA ALA A 319 -5.19 20.56 -8.74
C ALA A 319 -3.92 19.75 -8.39
N GLU A 320 -4.06 18.51 -7.94
CA GLU A 320 -2.93 17.62 -7.61
C GLU A 320 -2.53 16.68 -8.76
N LEU A 321 -3.29 16.69 -9.87
CA LEU A 321 -3.04 15.82 -11.01
C LEU A 321 -1.73 16.16 -11.71
N ARG A 322 -0.89 15.15 -11.92
CA ARG A 322 0.46 15.31 -12.48
C ARG A 322 0.51 15.04 -13.96
N LEU A 323 -0.19 15.88 -14.71
CA LEU A 323 -0.30 15.73 -16.17
C LEU A 323 0.67 16.63 -16.95
N ASP A 324 1.35 17.58 -16.31
CA ASP A 324 2.41 18.40 -16.92
C ASP A 324 3.73 17.62 -17.09
N HIS A 325 4.70 18.19 -17.81
CA HIS A 325 6.00 17.53 -18.05
C HIS A 325 6.74 17.13 -16.78
N PHE A 326 6.75 17.97 -15.75
CA PHE A 326 7.41 17.66 -14.49
C PHE A 326 6.63 16.60 -13.71
N GLY A 327 5.31 16.72 -13.64
CA GLY A 327 4.41 15.76 -12.99
C GLY A 327 4.56 14.36 -13.55
N VAL A 328 4.49 14.17 -14.87
CA VAL A 328 4.67 12.84 -15.50
C VAL A 328 6.06 12.26 -15.22
N ALA A 329 7.09 13.10 -15.20
CA ALA A 329 8.43 12.67 -14.84
C ALA A 329 8.51 12.20 -13.37
N MET A 330 7.80 12.87 -12.46
CA MET A 330 7.68 12.47 -11.07
C MET A 330 6.78 11.24 -10.87
N THR A 331 5.78 11.03 -11.71
CA THR A 331 4.96 9.80 -11.73
C THR A 331 5.83 8.58 -11.97
N ARG A 332 6.81 8.65 -12.88
CA ARG A 332 7.79 7.55 -13.08
C ARG A 332 8.61 7.27 -11.84
N VAL A 333 9.04 8.31 -11.12
CA VAL A 333 9.74 8.17 -9.84
C VAL A 333 8.84 7.50 -8.80
N ASP A 334 7.57 7.89 -8.71
CA ASP A 334 6.58 7.25 -7.82
C ASP A 334 6.41 5.77 -8.13
N ARG A 335 6.24 5.42 -9.40
CA ARG A 335 6.04 4.03 -9.86
C ARG A 335 7.20 3.13 -9.48
N HIS A 336 8.43 3.52 -9.82
CA HIS A 336 9.61 2.73 -9.47
C HIS A 336 9.83 2.63 -7.96
N PHE A 337 9.53 3.69 -7.21
CA PHE A 337 9.66 3.66 -5.76
C PHE A 337 8.63 2.73 -5.11
N ARG A 338 7.34 2.83 -5.49
CA ARG A 338 6.29 1.93 -4.99
C ARG A 338 6.56 0.49 -5.41
N HIS A 339 7.07 0.27 -6.62
CA HIS A 339 7.51 -1.04 -7.07
C HIS A 339 8.62 -1.60 -6.18
N ALA A 340 9.68 -0.83 -5.94
CA ALA A 340 10.77 -1.25 -5.06
C ALA A 340 10.28 -1.56 -3.64
N TRP A 341 9.41 -0.70 -3.10
CA TRP A 341 8.84 -0.88 -1.77
C TRP A 341 7.98 -2.16 -1.69
N THR A 342 7.13 -2.40 -2.69
CA THR A 342 6.31 -3.62 -2.79
C THR A 342 7.18 -4.88 -2.87
N ARG A 343 8.19 -4.88 -3.76
CA ARG A 343 9.14 -6.00 -3.91
C ARG A 343 9.88 -6.31 -2.61
N LEU A 344 10.32 -5.29 -1.88
CA LEU A 344 11.00 -5.48 -0.60
C LEU A 344 10.07 -6.12 0.46
N ARG A 345 8.79 -5.75 0.47
CA ARG A 345 7.81 -6.34 1.39
C ARG A 345 7.42 -7.76 0.99
N ASN A 346 7.27 -8.04 -0.32
CA ASN A 346 7.11 -9.40 -0.83
C ASN A 346 8.25 -10.30 -0.38
N ALA A 347 9.51 -9.83 -0.48
CA ALA A 347 10.66 -10.58 0.01
C ALA A 347 10.54 -10.92 1.51
N GLY A 348 10.10 -9.95 2.32
CA GLY A 348 9.83 -10.14 3.74
C GLY A 348 8.69 -11.14 3.99
N ALA A 349 7.60 -11.05 3.23
CA ALA A 349 6.44 -11.95 3.33
C ALA A 349 6.78 -13.39 2.91
N VAL A 350 7.58 -13.58 1.86
CA VAL A 350 8.07 -14.91 1.43
C VAL A 350 8.88 -15.58 2.53
N LEU A 351 9.82 -14.85 3.16
CA LEU A 351 10.59 -15.41 4.27
C LEU A 351 9.73 -15.60 5.53
N ALA A 352 8.80 -14.70 5.80
CA ALA A 352 7.90 -14.78 6.93
C ALA A 352 6.87 -15.91 6.79
N GLY A 353 6.56 -16.32 5.55
CA GLY A 353 5.69 -17.46 5.27
C GLY A 353 6.31 -18.81 5.59
N LEU A 354 7.63 -18.87 5.82
CA LEU A 354 8.33 -20.10 6.18
C LEU A 354 7.96 -20.59 7.58
N GLY A 355 7.48 -21.82 7.68
CA GLY A 355 7.17 -22.54 8.91
C GLY A 355 8.24 -23.55 9.32
N ILE A 356 8.09 -24.09 10.53
CA ILE A 356 8.97 -25.14 11.10
C ILE A 356 8.90 -26.45 10.28
N THR A 357 7.84 -26.61 9.49
CA THR A 357 7.56 -27.79 8.65
C THR A 357 8.17 -27.74 7.26
N ASP A 358 8.75 -26.61 6.85
CA ASP A 358 9.25 -26.50 5.48
C ASP A 358 10.49 -27.37 5.26
N SER A 359 10.49 -28.08 4.14
CA SER A 359 11.65 -28.86 3.72
C SER A 359 12.86 -27.96 3.44
N ASP A 360 14.07 -28.51 3.54
CA ASP A 360 15.29 -27.78 3.18
C ASP A 360 15.23 -27.19 1.76
N ASP A 361 14.60 -27.92 0.81
CA ASP A 361 14.37 -27.44 -0.56
C ASP A 361 13.37 -26.29 -0.60
N GLY A 362 12.30 -26.34 0.20
CA GLY A 362 11.33 -25.25 0.35
C GLY A 362 11.94 -24.00 0.96
N ILE A 363 12.76 -24.15 2.00
CA ILE A 363 13.52 -23.05 2.63
C ILE A 363 14.49 -22.45 1.61
N ALA A 364 15.22 -23.27 0.85
CA ALA A 364 16.13 -22.81 -0.18
C ALA A 364 15.40 -22.05 -1.31
N ALA A 365 14.24 -22.56 -1.76
CA ALA A 365 13.42 -21.93 -2.77
C ALA A 365 12.87 -20.57 -2.31
N ALA A 366 12.30 -20.50 -1.10
CA ALA A 366 11.81 -19.25 -0.52
C ALA A 366 12.94 -18.24 -0.30
N THR A 367 14.11 -18.69 0.15
CA THR A 367 15.29 -17.82 0.29
C THR A 367 15.73 -17.26 -1.07
N ALA A 368 15.76 -18.08 -2.12
CA ALA A 368 16.09 -17.65 -3.47
C ALA A 368 15.03 -16.69 -4.05
N GLY A 369 13.75 -16.96 -3.80
CA GLY A 369 12.64 -16.10 -4.18
C GLY A 369 12.72 -14.72 -3.49
N ALA A 370 12.93 -14.71 -2.18
CA ALA A 370 13.09 -13.47 -1.41
C ALA A 370 14.31 -12.66 -1.88
N GLU A 371 15.44 -13.31 -2.20
CA GLU A 371 16.61 -12.61 -2.76
C GLU A 371 16.32 -12.05 -4.16
N THR A 372 15.53 -12.76 -4.98
CA THR A 372 15.10 -12.25 -6.29
C THR A 372 14.25 -10.99 -6.15
N GLU A 373 13.28 -10.99 -5.24
CA GLU A 373 12.44 -9.83 -4.93
C GLU A 373 13.28 -8.66 -4.37
N ARG A 374 14.22 -8.94 -3.46
CA ARG A 374 15.15 -7.94 -2.90
C ARG A 374 16.06 -7.34 -3.98
N GLN A 375 16.56 -8.15 -4.91
CA GLN A 375 17.36 -7.67 -6.03
C GLN A 375 16.54 -6.76 -6.96
N ALA A 376 15.31 -7.15 -7.30
CA ALA A 376 14.40 -6.33 -8.08
C ALA A 376 14.09 -4.98 -7.38
N ALA A 377 13.92 -5.00 -6.06
CA ALA A 377 13.78 -3.78 -5.27
C ALA A 377 15.03 -2.88 -5.38
N SER A 378 16.23 -3.46 -5.27
CA SER A 378 17.50 -2.73 -5.40
C SER A 378 17.65 -2.07 -6.78
N ASP A 379 17.32 -2.78 -7.85
CA ASP A 379 17.40 -2.28 -9.22
C ASP A 379 16.43 -1.12 -9.47
N ALA A 380 15.20 -1.23 -8.96
CA ALA A 380 14.22 -0.17 -9.02
C ALA A 380 14.66 1.08 -8.21
N VAL A 381 15.18 0.92 -6.98
CA VAL A 381 15.80 2.01 -6.20
C VAL A 381 16.94 2.67 -6.98
N GLY A 382 17.78 1.87 -7.62
CA GLY A 382 18.86 2.34 -8.49
C GLY A 382 18.36 3.25 -9.60
N THR A 383 17.28 2.85 -10.26
CA THR A 383 16.61 3.61 -11.33
C THR A 383 16.04 4.93 -10.80
N VAL A 384 15.29 4.90 -9.70
CA VAL A 384 14.75 6.11 -9.06
C VAL A 384 15.85 7.12 -8.75
N ARG A 385 16.94 6.64 -8.16
CA ARG A 385 18.08 7.48 -7.77
C ARG A 385 18.73 8.15 -8.98
N VAL A 386 18.83 7.45 -10.12
CA VAL A 386 19.34 8.03 -11.37
C VAL A 386 18.40 9.10 -11.90
N LEU A 387 17.09 8.82 -11.96
CA LEU A 387 16.07 9.77 -12.42
C LEU A 387 16.07 11.06 -11.58
N LEU A 388 16.01 10.93 -10.25
CA LEU A 388 16.02 12.08 -9.35
C LEU A 388 17.30 12.92 -9.45
N ARG A 389 18.47 12.29 -9.66
CA ARG A 389 19.73 13.03 -9.89
C ARG A 389 19.72 13.77 -11.22
N GLN A 390 19.09 13.22 -12.25
CA GLN A 390 18.90 13.92 -13.52
C GLN A 390 17.95 15.12 -13.34
N PHE A 391 16.84 14.94 -12.61
CA PHE A 391 15.90 16.02 -12.31
C PHE A 391 16.53 17.11 -11.45
N ALA A 392 17.30 16.77 -10.43
CA ALA A 392 18.02 17.74 -9.60
C ALA A 392 19.01 18.61 -10.41
N ARG A 393 19.52 18.10 -11.55
CA ARG A 393 20.35 18.87 -12.48
C ARG A 393 19.51 19.72 -13.41
N ARG A 394 18.40 19.19 -13.91
CA ARG A 394 17.50 19.84 -14.87
C ARG A 394 16.74 21.01 -14.24
N TYR A 395 16.15 20.81 -13.07
CA TYR A 395 15.28 21.77 -12.37
C TYR A 395 16.01 22.58 -11.29
N ARG A 396 17.32 22.81 -11.46
CA ARG A 396 18.15 23.43 -10.44
C ARG A 396 17.76 24.89 -10.23
N GLY A 397 17.35 25.24 -9.02
CA GLY A 397 17.00 26.62 -8.65
C GLY A 397 15.54 26.97 -8.97
N GLU A 398 14.76 25.98 -9.40
CA GLU A 398 13.32 26.09 -9.59
C GLU A 398 12.58 25.66 -8.31
N SER A 399 11.27 25.89 -8.27
CA SER A 399 10.45 25.69 -7.06
C SER A 399 10.40 24.22 -6.60
N GLU A 400 10.60 23.32 -7.56
CA GLU A 400 10.57 21.85 -7.50
C GLU A 400 11.81 21.27 -6.80
N THR A 401 12.88 22.07 -6.65
CA THR A 401 14.16 21.61 -6.08
C THR A 401 13.99 20.98 -4.68
N ARG A 402 13.08 21.52 -3.86
CA ARG A 402 12.82 21.00 -2.50
C ARG A 402 12.16 19.62 -2.53
N LEU A 403 11.18 19.42 -3.41
CA LEU A 403 10.51 18.12 -3.57
C LEU A 403 11.50 17.05 -4.04
N ILE A 404 12.35 17.37 -5.03
CA ILE A 404 13.38 16.47 -5.53
C ILE A 404 14.38 16.10 -4.42
N ALA A 405 14.76 17.05 -3.58
CA ALA A 405 15.66 16.80 -2.45
C ALA A 405 15.02 15.87 -1.40
N ALA A 406 13.76 16.09 -1.03
CA ALA A 406 13.03 15.20 -0.10
C ALA A 406 12.93 13.77 -0.65
N ARG A 407 12.65 13.63 -1.95
CA ARG A 407 12.60 12.34 -2.66
C ARG A 407 13.95 11.61 -2.66
N LEU A 408 15.05 12.34 -2.85
CA LEU A 408 16.40 11.76 -2.79
C LEU A 408 16.70 11.18 -1.40
N VAL A 409 16.36 11.90 -0.34
CA VAL A 409 16.52 11.43 1.05
C VAL A 409 15.70 10.17 1.30
N ALA A 410 14.43 10.14 0.87
CA ALA A 410 13.60 8.95 1.02
C ALA A 410 14.11 7.74 0.23
N VAL A 411 14.65 7.96 -0.97
CA VAL A 411 15.25 6.88 -1.78
C VAL A 411 16.52 6.34 -1.13
N GLU A 412 17.33 7.19 -0.51
CA GLU A 412 18.48 6.76 0.29
C GLU A 412 18.04 5.93 1.50
N LYS A 413 16.99 6.35 2.22
CA LYS A 413 16.42 5.54 3.31
C LYS A 413 15.90 4.18 2.84
N LEU A 414 15.26 4.11 1.67
CA LEU A 414 14.81 2.83 1.11
C LEU A 414 16.00 1.95 0.66
N ASP A 415 17.03 2.55 0.05
CA ASP A 415 18.28 1.86 -0.32
C ASP A 415 18.97 1.24 0.90
N ASP A 416 18.96 1.94 2.04
CA ASP A 416 19.48 1.42 3.30
C ASP A 416 18.63 0.24 3.81
N ARG A 417 17.30 0.35 3.77
CA ARG A 417 16.40 -0.76 4.15
C ARG A 417 16.56 -2.00 3.28
N VAL A 418 16.81 -1.84 1.98
CA VAL A 418 17.07 -2.97 1.08
C VAL A 418 18.34 -3.72 1.50
N ARG A 419 19.31 -3.05 2.16
CA ARG A 419 20.56 -3.68 2.62
C ARG A 419 20.42 -4.36 3.97
N GLU A 420 19.51 -3.90 4.82
CA GLU A 420 19.21 -4.47 6.13
C GLU A 420 18.63 -5.90 6.04
N PRO A 421 18.63 -6.67 7.14
CA PRO A 421 17.84 -7.89 7.21
C PRO A 421 16.36 -7.61 6.93
N LEU A 422 15.72 -8.49 6.15
CA LEU A 422 14.31 -8.37 5.83
C LEU A 422 13.47 -8.46 7.11
N ARG A 423 12.44 -7.61 7.22
CA ARG A 423 11.48 -7.67 8.32
C ARG A 423 10.53 -8.84 8.06
N THR A 424 10.64 -9.88 8.87
CA THR A 424 9.79 -11.08 8.79
C THR A 424 8.75 -11.14 9.91
N ASP A 425 8.90 -10.31 10.95
CA ASP A 425 8.04 -10.30 12.13
C ASP A 425 7.83 -8.87 12.69
N GLY A 426 7.10 -8.79 13.81
CA GLY A 426 6.85 -7.55 14.53
C GLY A 426 5.80 -6.63 13.88
N PRO A 427 5.57 -5.43 14.46
CA PRO A 427 4.48 -4.55 14.05
C PRO A 427 4.66 -3.97 12.64
N GLY A 428 5.90 -3.76 12.20
CA GLY A 428 6.25 -3.30 10.84
C GLY A 428 6.51 -4.42 9.83
N GLY A 429 6.36 -5.68 10.24
CA GLY A 429 6.52 -6.86 9.39
C GLY A 429 5.38 -7.05 8.39
N PRO A 430 5.31 -8.22 7.72
CA PRO A 430 4.26 -8.53 6.75
C PRO A 430 2.85 -8.46 7.35
N THR A 431 1.89 -8.06 6.51
CA THR A 431 0.46 -8.04 6.83
C THR A 431 -0.17 -9.42 6.63
N LEU A 432 -1.36 -9.66 7.18
CA LEU A 432 -2.09 -10.90 6.89
C LEU A 432 -2.43 -10.97 5.40
N ALA A 433 -2.77 -9.83 4.78
CA ALA A 433 -3.02 -9.75 3.34
C ALA A 433 -1.79 -10.13 2.51
N GLU A 434 -0.59 -9.66 2.88
CA GLU A 434 0.65 -10.05 2.18
C GLU A 434 1.00 -11.52 2.38
N LEU A 435 0.75 -12.09 3.57
CA LEU A 435 0.95 -13.52 3.81
C LEU A 435 -0.07 -14.38 3.04
N HIS A 436 -1.32 -13.91 2.93
CA HIS A 436 -2.36 -14.58 2.15
C HIS A 436 -2.02 -14.58 0.66
N MET A 437 -1.61 -13.43 0.11
CA MET A 437 -1.15 -13.30 -1.27
C MET A 437 0.01 -14.26 -1.60
N ILE A 438 1.01 -14.40 -0.72
CA ILE A 438 2.11 -15.34 -0.96
C ILE A 438 1.69 -16.80 -0.75
N GLY A 439 0.77 -17.07 0.17
CA GLY A 439 0.31 -18.42 0.46
C GLY A 439 -0.60 -19.01 -0.62
N PHE A 440 -1.42 -18.17 -1.26
CA PHE A 440 -2.47 -18.59 -2.19
C PHE A 440 -2.33 -18.03 -3.62
N GLY A 441 -1.34 -17.15 -3.86
CA GLY A 441 -1.09 -16.51 -5.16
C GLY A 441 -0.09 -17.23 -6.06
#